data_AF-A0A9X7TKM9-F1
#
_entry.id   AF-A0A9X7TKM9-F1
#
_cell.length_a   1.000
_cell.length_b   1.000
_cell.length_c   1.000
_cell.angle_alpha   90.00
_cell.angle_beta   90.00
_cell.angle_gamma   90.00
#
_symmetry.space_group_name_H-M   'P 1'
#
loop_
_entity.id
_entity.type
_entity.pdbx_description
1 polymer ?
#
loop_
_entity_poly.entity_id
_entity_poly.type
_entity_poly.pdbx_seq_one_letter_code
_entity_poly.pdbx_strand_id
1 'polypeptide(L)'
;MKYIYCVKGDYLIPCNSPTPSDEYYIFEYTKDLQLILTRCKSGKCEEIEPSYVSLKFNLPEASKVEELLNRLSTFRYFLQKYNLKVYFMEDISVLEAIINPKLFYYKYLALDKDFRDRAISQLEKWVSRFSLFMKVIEELGVIKFVAHLDSLDGRYALWIKENFDEPSTIVITEKEGEIKVWFGFKDCDIYIKNKEIEECYKIEK
;
A
#
# COMPACT_ATOMS: atom_id res chain seq x y z
N MET A 1 20.64 -5.78 -5.05
CA MET A 1 20.25 -7.21 -5.09
C MET A 1 19.65 -7.50 -6.46
N LYS A 2 19.78 -8.71 -7.02
CA LYS A 2 19.32 -9.00 -8.39
C LYS A 2 18.61 -10.35 -8.46
N TYR A 3 17.41 -10.37 -9.03
CA TYR A 3 16.58 -11.56 -9.20
C TYR A 3 16.18 -11.69 -10.67
N ILE A 4 16.21 -12.91 -11.19
CA ILE A 4 15.95 -13.18 -12.61
C ILE A 4 14.71 -14.07 -12.73
N TYR A 5 13.78 -13.66 -13.58
CA TYR A 5 12.55 -14.38 -13.88
C TYR A 5 12.43 -14.63 -15.38
N CYS A 6 12.27 -15.90 -15.76
CA CYS A 6 12.07 -16.32 -17.14
C CYS A 6 10.57 -16.33 -17.47
N VAL A 7 10.23 -16.09 -18.74
CA VAL A 7 8.85 -16.18 -19.23
C VAL A 7 8.49 -17.62 -19.57
N LYS A 8 7.35 -18.12 -19.04
CA LYS A 8 6.75 -19.40 -19.42
C LYS A 8 5.25 -19.22 -19.61
N GLY A 9 4.81 -19.13 -20.85
CA GLY A 9 3.43 -18.72 -21.17
C GLY A 9 3.18 -17.30 -20.64
N ASP A 10 2.12 -17.12 -19.87
CA ASP A 10 1.74 -15.82 -19.28
C ASP A 10 2.39 -15.55 -17.91
N TYR A 11 3.39 -16.36 -17.53
CA TYR A 11 3.98 -16.33 -16.20
C TYR A 11 5.46 -16.00 -16.16
N LEU A 12 5.85 -15.32 -15.09
CA LEU A 12 7.21 -15.14 -14.60
C LEU A 12 7.56 -16.26 -13.63
N ILE A 13 8.66 -16.97 -13.89
CA ILE A 13 9.17 -18.06 -13.05
C ILE A 13 10.62 -17.76 -12.67
N PRO A 14 11.03 -17.91 -11.40
CA PRO A 14 12.43 -17.75 -11.00
C PRO A 14 13.35 -18.64 -11.82
N CYS A 15 14.46 -18.09 -12.34
CA CYS A 15 15.45 -18.87 -13.08
C CYS A 15 16.87 -18.34 -12.85
N ASN A 16 17.86 -19.24 -12.80
CA ASN A 16 19.24 -18.87 -12.49
C ASN A 16 20.11 -18.64 -13.73
N SER A 17 19.73 -19.22 -14.87
CA SER A 17 20.50 -19.16 -16.12
C SER A 17 19.54 -19.05 -17.31
N PRO A 18 19.07 -17.83 -17.66
CA PRO A 18 18.27 -17.64 -18.86
C PRO A 18 19.11 -17.94 -20.11
N THR A 19 18.51 -18.60 -21.12
CA THR A 19 19.23 -18.76 -22.39
C THR A 19 19.13 -17.46 -23.22
N PRO A 20 20.13 -17.12 -24.05
CA PRO A 20 20.13 -15.87 -24.81
C PRO A 20 18.95 -15.70 -25.78
N SER A 21 18.31 -16.80 -26.19
CA SER A 21 17.11 -16.81 -27.04
C SER A 21 15.82 -16.53 -26.29
N ASP A 22 15.80 -16.72 -24.97
CA ASP A 22 14.59 -16.61 -24.15
C ASP A 22 14.28 -15.16 -23.80
N GLU A 23 13.00 -14.89 -23.56
CA GLU A 23 12.57 -13.66 -22.89
C GLU A 23 12.67 -13.85 -21.37
N TYR A 24 13.30 -12.91 -20.69
CA TYR A 24 13.42 -12.89 -19.23
C TYR A 24 13.50 -11.47 -18.70
N TYR A 25 13.23 -11.33 -17.40
CA TYR A 25 13.20 -10.07 -16.69
C TYR A 25 14.22 -10.10 -15.56
N ILE A 26 14.94 -9.00 -15.39
CA ILE A 26 15.87 -8.77 -14.30
C ILE A 26 15.24 -7.73 -13.38
N PHE A 27 15.07 -8.10 -12.12
CA PHE A 27 14.62 -7.23 -11.04
C PHE A 27 15.83 -6.88 -10.19
N GLU A 28 16.36 -5.69 -10.39
CA GLU A 28 17.51 -5.18 -9.66
C GLU A 28 17.08 -4.12 -8.64
N TYR A 29 17.65 -4.19 -7.43
CA TYR A 29 17.29 -3.32 -6.32
C TYR A 29 18.49 -2.53 -5.85
N THR A 30 18.30 -1.21 -5.74
CA THR A 30 19.26 -0.30 -5.11
C THR A 30 19.35 -0.56 -3.60
N LYS A 31 20.28 0.11 -2.92
CA LYS A 31 20.39 0.02 -1.44
C LYS A 31 19.13 0.52 -0.73
N ASP A 32 18.41 1.45 -1.34
CA ASP A 32 17.18 2.05 -0.82
C ASP A 32 15.91 1.34 -1.34
N LEU A 33 16.06 0.10 -1.82
CA LEU A 33 14.97 -0.72 -2.39
C LEU A 33 14.24 -0.07 -3.57
N GLN A 34 14.88 0.79 -4.36
CA GLN A 34 14.31 1.20 -5.65
C GLN A 34 14.47 0.07 -6.66
N LEU A 35 13.42 -0.20 -7.44
CA LEU A 35 13.41 -1.24 -8.47
C LEU A 35 13.91 -0.66 -9.80
N ILE A 36 14.95 -1.28 -10.35
CA ILE A 36 15.36 -1.16 -11.75
C ILE A 36 14.92 -2.45 -12.43
N LEU A 37 14.00 -2.34 -13.39
CA LEU A 37 13.45 -3.48 -14.10
C LEU A 37 13.98 -3.50 -15.53
N THR A 38 14.64 -4.60 -15.91
CA THR A 38 15.18 -4.78 -17.26
C THR A 38 14.50 -5.96 -17.93
N ARG A 39 14.01 -5.77 -19.16
CA ARG A 39 13.55 -6.85 -20.03
C ARG A 39 14.68 -7.25 -20.97
N CYS A 40 14.98 -8.55 -21.04
CA CYS A 40 15.93 -9.11 -21.98
C CYS A 40 15.23 -10.09 -22.93
N LYS A 41 15.46 -9.93 -24.24
CA LYS A 41 14.90 -10.78 -25.29
C LYS A 41 15.86 -10.88 -26.46
N SER A 42 16.18 -12.12 -26.88
CA SER A 42 17.05 -12.38 -28.03
C SER A 42 18.40 -11.63 -27.94
N GLY A 43 19.01 -11.64 -26.76
CA GLY A 43 20.29 -10.98 -26.48
C GLY A 43 20.25 -9.45 -26.34
N LYS A 44 19.09 -8.80 -26.50
CA LYS A 44 18.92 -7.36 -26.25
C LYS A 44 18.26 -7.15 -24.89
N CYS A 45 18.80 -6.23 -24.09
CA CYS A 45 18.28 -5.87 -22.78
C CYS A 45 17.97 -4.37 -22.72
N GLU A 46 16.80 -4.02 -22.21
CA GLU A 46 16.35 -2.64 -22.05
C GLU A 46 15.66 -2.44 -20.70
N GLU A 47 15.88 -1.28 -20.08
CA GLU A 47 15.14 -0.88 -18.87
C GLU A 47 13.70 -0.54 -19.24
N ILE A 48 12.75 -1.01 -18.44
CA ILE A 48 11.32 -0.80 -18.65
C ILE A 48 10.63 -0.42 -17.35
N GLU A 49 9.53 0.32 -17.46
CA GLU A 49 8.64 0.55 -16.33
C GLU A 49 7.79 -0.70 -16.03
N PRO A 50 7.50 -1.00 -14.75
CA PRO A 50 6.62 -2.10 -14.36
C PRO A 50 5.22 -2.03 -14.98
N SER A 51 4.78 -0.83 -15.37
CA SER A 51 3.49 -0.61 -16.06
C SER A 51 3.40 -1.35 -17.40
N TYR A 52 4.53 -1.59 -18.06
CA TYR A 52 4.63 -2.30 -19.35
C TYR A 52 4.71 -3.82 -19.22
N VAL A 53 4.80 -4.36 -17.99
CA VAL A 53 4.75 -5.81 -17.78
C VAL A 53 3.30 -6.28 -17.71
N SER A 54 2.98 -7.30 -18.49
CA SER A 54 1.65 -7.94 -18.56
C SER A 54 1.65 -9.39 -18.08
N LEU A 55 2.75 -9.85 -17.47
CA LEU A 55 2.94 -11.22 -17.01
C LEU A 55 2.70 -11.34 -15.50
N LYS A 56 2.15 -12.46 -15.05
CA LYS A 56 1.91 -12.73 -13.62
C LYS A 56 3.07 -13.52 -13.02
N PHE A 57 3.34 -13.37 -11.73
CA PHE A 57 4.23 -14.31 -11.05
C PHE A 57 3.55 -15.66 -10.90
N ASN A 58 4.25 -16.75 -11.22
CA ASN A 58 3.83 -18.10 -10.86
C ASN A 58 4.22 -18.39 -9.39
N LEU A 59 3.61 -17.64 -8.47
CA LEU A 59 3.82 -17.73 -7.03
C LEU A 59 2.46 -17.86 -6.33
N PRO A 60 2.33 -18.69 -5.28
CA PRO A 60 1.08 -18.83 -4.53
C PRO A 60 0.53 -17.50 -4.00
N GLU A 61 1.42 -16.58 -3.64
CA GLU A 61 1.07 -15.30 -3.02
C GLU A 61 0.59 -14.26 -4.05
N ALA A 62 0.82 -14.47 -5.34
CA ALA A 62 0.50 -13.50 -6.40
C ALA A 62 -1.00 -13.14 -6.43
N SER A 63 -1.88 -14.13 -6.35
CA SER A 63 -3.33 -13.93 -6.34
C SER A 63 -3.80 -13.17 -5.09
N LYS A 64 -3.20 -13.44 -3.93
CA LYS A 64 -3.48 -12.72 -2.67
C LYS A 64 -3.11 -11.24 -2.80
N VAL A 65 -1.95 -10.94 -3.39
CA VAL A 65 -1.53 -9.55 -3.61
C VAL A 65 -2.47 -8.84 -4.58
N GLU A 66 -2.88 -9.48 -5.68
CA GLU A 66 -3.88 -8.91 -6.60
C GLU A 66 -5.20 -8.56 -5.88
N GLU A 67 -5.69 -9.45 -5.02
CA GLU A 67 -6.88 -9.20 -4.21
C GLU A 67 -6.72 -7.99 -3.27
N LEU A 68 -5.62 -7.94 -2.52
CA LEU A 68 -5.33 -6.84 -1.60
C LEU A 68 -5.22 -5.49 -2.32
N LEU A 69 -4.54 -5.46 -3.47
CA LEU A 69 -4.42 -4.25 -4.31
C LEU A 69 -5.77 -3.83 -4.92
N ASN A 70 -6.63 -4.79 -5.26
CA ASN A 70 -7.99 -4.50 -5.69
C ASN A 70 -8.82 -3.91 -4.57
N ARG A 71 -8.72 -4.41 -3.34
CA ARG A 71 -9.39 -3.82 -2.16
C ARG A 71 -8.91 -2.40 -1.86
N LEU A 72 -7.64 -2.08 -2.12
CA LEU A 72 -7.14 -0.69 -2.05
C LEU A 72 -7.80 0.25 -3.07
N SER A 73 -8.46 -0.23 -4.12
CA SER A 73 -9.21 0.65 -5.04
C SER A 73 -10.33 1.41 -4.32
N THR A 74 -11.03 0.75 -3.40
CA THR A 74 -12.06 1.37 -2.56
C THR A 74 -11.46 2.47 -1.68
N PHE A 75 -10.30 2.21 -1.07
CA PHE A 75 -9.60 3.20 -0.27
C PHE A 75 -9.12 4.39 -1.10
N ARG A 76 -8.61 4.16 -2.31
CA ARG A 76 -8.24 5.23 -3.25
C ARG A 76 -9.44 6.11 -3.61
N TYR A 77 -10.60 5.50 -3.87
CA TYR A 77 -11.83 6.23 -4.13
C TYR A 77 -12.26 7.05 -2.91
N PHE A 78 -12.15 6.49 -1.70
CA PHE A 78 -12.41 7.22 -0.46
C PHE A 78 -11.50 8.45 -0.32
N LEU A 79 -10.19 8.31 -0.56
CA LEU A 79 -9.25 9.43 -0.52
C LEU A 79 -9.65 10.52 -1.53
N GLN A 80 -10.08 10.15 -2.73
CA GLN A 80 -10.56 11.10 -3.73
C GLN A 80 -11.87 11.78 -3.33
N LYS A 81 -12.85 11.00 -2.84
CA LYS A 81 -14.16 11.47 -2.36
C LYS A 81 -14.02 12.59 -1.33
N TYR A 82 -13.09 12.44 -0.39
CA TYR A 82 -12.85 13.41 0.69
C TYR A 82 -11.67 14.35 0.45
N ASN A 83 -11.07 14.33 -0.76
CA ASN A 83 -9.91 15.14 -1.12
C ASN A 83 -8.74 15.04 -0.10
N LEU A 84 -8.42 13.80 0.27
CA LEU A 84 -7.38 13.44 1.24
C LEU A 84 -6.08 13.07 0.53
N LYS A 85 -4.97 13.53 1.10
CA LYS A 85 -3.63 12.98 0.89
C LYS A 85 -3.29 12.05 2.05
N VAL A 86 -2.52 11.00 1.76
CA VAL A 86 -2.07 10.04 2.74
C VAL A 86 -0.55 10.05 2.83
N TYR A 87 -0.02 10.06 4.04
CA TYR A 87 1.41 10.08 4.32
C TYR A 87 1.75 8.95 5.30
N PHE A 88 2.77 8.17 4.96
CA PHE A 88 3.33 7.17 5.86
C PHE A 88 4.63 7.72 6.45
N MET A 89 4.78 7.68 7.77
CA MET A 89 5.95 8.26 8.45
C MET A 89 7.17 7.31 8.54
N GLU A 90 7.01 6.02 8.23
CA GLU A 90 8.07 5.02 8.40
C GLU A 90 8.20 4.15 7.14
N ASP A 91 7.29 3.20 6.96
CA ASP A 91 7.26 2.29 5.81
C ASP A 91 6.35 2.85 4.71
N ILE A 92 6.95 3.18 3.57
CA ILE A 92 6.23 3.72 2.39
C ILE A 92 5.77 2.63 1.41
N SER A 93 6.01 1.35 1.69
CA SER A 93 5.61 0.26 0.77
C SER A 93 4.10 0.25 0.52
N VAL A 94 3.29 0.45 1.56
CA VAL A 94 1.83 0.55 1.42
C VAL A 94 1.42 1.84 0.71
N LEU A 95 2.16 2.94 0.90
CA LEU A 95 1.95 4.17 0.11
C LEU A 95 2.20 3.91 -1.38
N GLU A 96 3.26 3.17 -1.74
CA GLU A 96 3.51 2.73 -3.11
C GLU A 96 2.35 1.87 -3.63
N ALA A 97 1.79 0.96 -2.81
CA ALA A 97 0.63 0.16 -3.19
C ALA A 97 -0.61 1.02 -3.51
N ILE A 98 -0.80 2.13 -2.79
CA ILE A 98 -1.89 3.08 -3.02
C ILE A 98 -1.62 3.92 -4.29
N ILE A 99 -0.41 4.42 -4.50
CA ILE A 99 -0.11 5.32 -5.62
C ILE A 99 0.08 4.55 -6.93
N ASN A 100 0.83 3.45 -6.87
CA ASN A 100 1.20 2.63 -8.02
C ASN A 100 1.11 1.13 -7.69
N PRO A 101 -0.10 0.54 -7.73
CA PRO A 101 -0.32 -0.88 -7.42
C PRO A 101 0.53 -1.83 -8.25
N LYS A 102 0.77 -1.51 -9.54
CA LYS A 102 1.61 -2.33 -10.42
C LYS A 102 3.07 -2.33 -9.99
N LEU A 103 3.63 -1.16 -9.65
CA LEU A 103 4.98 -1.08 -9.11
C LEU A 103 5.09 -1.93 -7.85
N PHE A 104 4.15 -1.80 -6.90
CA PHE A 104 4.14 -2.64 -5.70
C PHE A 104 4.13 -4.14 -6.06
N TYR A 105 3.21 -4.58 -6.93
CA TYR A 105 3.09 -5.98 -7.33
C TYR A 105 4.43 -6.54 -7.83
N TYR A 106 5.06 -5.86 -8.79
CA TYR A 106 6.31 -6.35 -9.40
C TYR A 106 7.53 -6.20 -8.50
N LYS A 107 7.60 -5.10 -7.73
CA LYS A 107 8.70 -4.82 -6.80
C LYS A 107 8.75 -5.80 -5.64
N TYR A 108 7.62 -6.13 -5.02
CA TYR A 108 7.66 -6.96 -3.81
C TYR A 108 7.51 -8.46 -4.09
N LEU A 109 6.81 -8.87 -5.15
CA LEU A 109 6.73 -10.30 -5.49
C LEU A 109 8.03 -10.87 -6.07
N ALA A 110 8.85 -10.05 -6.74
CA ALA A 110 10.11 -10.51 -7.30
C ALA A 110 11.20 -10.77 -6.25
N LEU A 111 11.11 -10.16 -5.07
CA LEU A 111 12.05 -10.33 -3.97
C LEU A 111 12.06 -11.79 -3.46
N ASP A 112 13.09 -12.14 -2.70
CA ASP A 112 13.10 -13.40 -1.98
C ASP A 112 11.96 -13.49 -0.97
N LYS A 113 11.72 -14.72 -0.51
CA LYS A 113 10.56 -15.07 0.30
C LYS A 113 10.43 -14.22 1.56
N ASP A 114 11.51 -13.96 2.29
CA ASP A 114 11.43 -13.30 3.59
C ASP A 114 11.03 -11.82 3.43
N PHE A 115 11.58 -11.13 2.43
CA PHE A 115 11.18 -9.75 2.13
C PHE A 115 9.77 -9.67 1.55
N ARG A 116 9.44 -10.60 0.63
CA ARG A 116 8.11 -10.69 0.03
C ARG A 116 7.03 -10.90 1.08
N ASP A 117 7.19 -11.91 1.93
CA ASP A 117 6.19 -12.27 2.95
C ASP A 117 5.98 -11.13 3.95
N ARG A 118 7.04 -10.41 4.34
CA ARG A 118 6.94 -9.19 5.17
C ARG A 118 6.12 -8.08 4.49
N ALA A 119 6.41 -7.78 3.22
CA ALA A 119 5.70 -6.74 2.48
C ALA A 119 4.22 -7.09 2.28
N ILE A 120 3.91 -8.36 2.01
CA ILE A 120 2.53 -8.85 1.87
C ILE A 120 1.78 -8.76 3.20
N SER A 121 2.41 -9.16 4.31
CA SER A 121 1.82 -9.07 5.64
C SER A 121 1.52 -7.62 6.04
N GLN A 122 2.43 -6.69 5.72
CA GLN A 122 2.19 -5.25 5.94
C GLN A 122 1.02 -4.74 5.10
N LEU A 123 0.97 -5.09 3.80
CA LEU A 123 -0.14 -4.71 2.93
C LEU A 123 -1.47 -5.23 3.47
N GLU A 124 -1.55 -6.49 3.86
CA GLU A 124 -2.75 -7.13 4.40
C GLU A 124 -3.25 -6.44 5.67
N LYS A 125 -2.33 -6.16 6.60
CA LYS A 125 -2.61 -5.44 7.84
C LYS A 125 -3.23 -4.07 7.56
N TRP A 126 -2.62 -3.29 6.67
CA TRP A 126 -3.08 -1.94 6.37
C TRP A 126 -4.37 -1.91 5.54
N VAL A 127 -4.56 -2.83 4.58
CA VAL A 127 -5.82 -2.96 3.84
C VAL A 127 -7.01 -3.19 4.78
N SER A 128 -6.83 -4.06 5.77
CA SER A 128 -7.87 -4.32 6.76
C SER A 128 -8.15 -3.09 7.64
N ARG A 129 -7.11 -2.37 8.07
CA ARG A 129 -7.28 -1.12 8.83
C ARG A 129 -7.93 -0.01 8.03
N PHE A 130 -7.60 0.13 6.75
CA PHE A 130 -8.25 1.10 5.87
C PHE A 130 -9.73 0.79 5.69
N SER A 131 -10.06 -0.49 5.57
CA SER A 131 -11.45 -0.93 5.47
C SER A 131 -12.23 -0.55 6.74
N LEU A 132 -11.65 -0.82 7.92
CA LEU A 132 -12.24 -0.44 9.21
C LEU A 132 -12.36 1.09 9.35
N PHE A 133 -11.30 1.83 9.05
CA PHE A 133 -11.30 3.28 9.10
C PHE A 133 -12.38 3.89 8.22
N MET A 134 -12.48 3.48 6.95
CA MET A 134 -13.52 3.98 6.05
C MET A 134 -14.92 3.74 6.63
N LYS A 135 -15.19 2.55 7.17
CA LYS A 135 -16.46 2.22 7.81
C LYS A 135 -16.76 3.15 9.00
N VAL A 136 -15.84 3.23 9.96
CA VAL A 136 -16.00 4.05 11.17
C VAL A 136 -16.24 5.52 10.80
N ILE A 137 -15.45 6.05 9.88
CA ILE A 137 -15.55 7.45 9.48
C ILE A 137 -16.85 7.76 8.73
N GLU A 138 -17.37 6.82 7.92
CA GLU A 138 -18.67 7.00 7.28
C GLU A 138 -19.83 6.89 8.27
N GLU A 139 -19.74 6.03 9.27
CA GLU A 139 -20.75 5.90 10.36
C GLU A 139 -20.85 7.17 11.20
N LEU A 140 -19.71 7.83 11.47
CA LEU A 140 -19.65 9.11 12.19
C LEU A 140 -20.25 10.29 11.42
N GLY A 141 -20.52 10.15 10.12
CA GLY A 141 -21.09 11.23 9.30
C GLY A 141 -20.17 12.44 9.17
N VAL A 142 -18.89 12.19 8.84
CA VAL A 142 -17.87 13.25 8.73
C VAL A 142 -18.21 14.28 7.65
N ILE A 143 -18.20 15.56 8.05
CA ILE A 143 -18.39 16.71 7.14
C ILE A 143 -17.07 17.30 6.67
N LYS A 144 -16.01 17.18 7.47
CA LYS A 144 -14.71 17.79 7.19
C LYS A 144 -13.59 17.05 7.90
N PHE A 145 -12.45 16.90 7.23
CA PHE A 145 -11.19 16.51 7.85
C PHE A 145 -10.41 17.75 8.25
N VAL A 146 -9.50 17.65 9.22
CA VAL A 146 -8.61 18.73 9.61
C VAL A 146 -7.18 18.22 9.54
N ALA A 147 -6.34 18.92 8.79
CA ALA A 147 -4.91 18.67 8.71
C ALA A 147 -4.18 19.63 9.66
N HIS A 148 -3.19 19.13 10.40
CA HIS A 148 -2.32 19.96 11.25
C HIS A 148 -1.54 21.03 10.48
N LEU A 149 -1.45 20.85 9.16
CA LEU A 149 -0.92 21.79 8.18
C LEU A 149 -2.01 21.90 7.12
N ASP A 150 -2.76 23.00 7.08
CA ASP A 150 -3.58 23.33 5.91
C ASP A 150 -2.63 23.33 4.72
N SER A 151 -2.69 22.28 3.91
CA SER A 151 -1.79 22.20 2.77
C SER A 151 -2.18 23.33 1.82
N LEU A 152 -1.19 24.09 1.36
CA LEU A 152 -1.38 25.26 0.48
C LEU A 152 -2.16 24.93 -0.81
N ASP A 153 -2.41 23.65 -1.10
CA ASP A 153 -3.19 23.14 -2.22
C ASP A 153 -4.64 22.72 -1.86
N GLY A 154 -5.12 23.02 -0.65
CA GLY A 154 -6.52 22.84 -0.24
C GLY A 154 -6.93 21.38 0.00
N ARG A 155 -5.98 20.51 0.35
CA ARG A 155 -6.21 19.08 0.59
C ARG A 155 -6.00 18.73 2.05
N TYR A 156 -6.73 17.74 2.54
CA TYR A 156 -6.55 17.25 3.90
C TYR A 156 -5.43 16.21 3.95
N ALA A 157 -4.83 16.00 5.11
CA ALA A 157 -3.71 15.08 5.30
C ALA A 157 -4.07 14.00 6.33
N LEU A 158 -3.91 12.75 5.92
CA LEU A 158 -4.01 11.57 6.77
C LEU A 158 -2.58 11.08 7.09
N TRP A 159 -2.15 11.24 8.33
CA TRP A 159 -0.83 10.82 8.79
C TRP A 159 -0.88 9.43 9.39
N ILE A 160 -0.30 8.46 8.72
CA ILE A 160 -0.34 7.07 9.14
C ILE A 160 0.95 6.72 9.85
N LYS A 161 0.82 6.37 11.13
CA LYS A 161 1.89 5.87 11.98
C LYS A 161 1.29 5.03 13.09
N GLU A 162 1.90 3.87 13.35
CA GLU A 162 1.50 3.05 14.50
C GLU A 162 2.06 3.58 15.80
N ASN A 163 1.34 3.33 16.90
CA ASN A 163 1.82 3.57 18.27
C ASN A 163 2.31 5.00 18.48
N PHE A 164 1.58 5.97 17.93
CA PHE A 164 1.90 7.38 18.07
C PHE A 164 0.94 8.06 19.04
N ASP A 165 1.46 8.90 19.93
CA ASP A 165 0.66 9.55 20.96
C ASP A 165 -0.21 10.70 20.40
N GLU A 166 0.12 11.22 19.22
CA GLU A 166 -0.65 12.24 18.52
C GLU A 166 -1.61 11.64 17.49
N PRO A 167 -2.80 12.25 17.29
CA PRO A 167 -3.77 11.73 16.34
C PRO A 167 -3.25 11.78 14.91
N SER A 168 -3.48 10.69 14.20
CA SER A 168 -3.22 10.52 12.77
C SER A 168 -4.01 11.51 11.91
N THR A 169 -5.24 11.83 12.32
CA THR A 169 -6.08 12.85 11.68
C THR A 169 -7.12 13.34 12.66
N ILE A 170 -7.71 14.49 12.33
CA ILE A 170 -8.87 15.03 13.03
C ILE A 170 -10.03 15.07 12.03
N VAL A 171 -11.23 14.76 12.50
CA VAL A 171 -12.47 14.83 11.72
C VAL A 171 -13.50 15.68 12.45
N ILE A 172 -14.36 16.36 11.71
CA ILE A 172 -15.47 17.15 12.24
C ILE A 172 -16.76 16.47 11.80
N THR A 173 -17.64 16.22 12.75
CA THR A 173 -19.01 15.71 12.52
C THR A 173 -20.02 16.77 12.96
N GLU A 174 -21.22 16.75 12.38
CA GLU A 174 -22.28 17.71 12.76
C GLU A 174 -22.75 17.51 14.21
N LYS A 175 -22.72 16.27 14.69
CA LYS A 175 -23.31 15.88 15.99
C LYS A 175 -22.31 15.90 17.13
N GLU A 176 -21.08 15.47 16.88
CA GLU A 176 -20.09 15.18 17.93
C GLU A 176 -18.92 16.18 17.89
N GLY A 177 -18.92 17.09 16.91
CA GLY A 177 -17.90 18.11 16.76
C GLY A 177 -16.56 17.53 16.31
N GLU A 178 -15.47 18.06 16.87
CA GLU A 178 -14.11 17.64 16.53
C GLU A 178 -13.74 16.32 17.21
N ILE A 179 -13.44 15.30 16.40
CA ILE A 179 -12.99 13.97 16.82
C ILE A 179 -11.55 13.74 16.36
N LYS A 180 -10.71 13.31 17.28
CA LYS A 180 -9.33 12.90 17.01
C LYS A 180 -9.29 11.41 16.69
N VAL A 181 -8.51 11.02 15.68
CA VAL A 181 -8.43 9.64 15.18
C VAL A 181 -6.98 9.19 15.12
N TRP A 182 -6.69 8.00 15.64
CA TRP A 182 -5.37 7.35 15.63
C TRP A 182 -5.43 6.00 14.91
N PHE A 183 -4.36 5.65 14.19
CA PHE A 183 -4.11 4.29 13.72
C PHE A 183 -3.19 3.54 14.70
N GLY A 184 -3.61 2.37 15.19
CA GLY A 184 -2.70 1.52 15.98
C GLY A 184 -2.30 2.13 17.34
N PHE A 185 -3.24 2.67 18.13
CA PHE A 185 -2.97 3.29 19.44
C PHE A 185 -3.63 2.51 20.58
N LYS A 186 -2.94 2.32 21.72
CA LYS A 186 -3.44 1.57 22.91
C LYS A 186 -4.13 0.24 22.55
N ASP A 187 -3.46 -0.59 21.76
CA ASP A 187 -3.96 -1.89 21.25
C ASP A 187 -5.20 -1.83 20.34
N CYS A 188 -5.65 -0.64 19.93
CA CYS A 188 -6.73 -0.44 18.97
C CYS A 188 -6.18 -0.42 17.55
N ASP A 189 -6.95 -0.95 16.58
CA ASP A 189 -6.62 -0.75 15.18
C ASP A 189 -6.95 0.69 14.75
N ILE A 190 -8.10 1.19 15.20
CA ILE A 190 -8.52 2.59 15.10
C ILE A 190 -8.99 3.03 16.48
N TYR A 191 -8.47 4.13 16.98
CA TYR A 191 -8.94 4.75 18.21
C TYR A 191 -9.47 6.14 17.89
N ILE A 192 -10.63 6.49 18.45
CA ILE A 192 -11.22 7.81 18.30
C ILE A 192 -11.50 8.43 19.66
N LYS A 193 -11.34 9.75 19.77
CA LYS A 193 -11.60 10.47 21.01
C LYS A 193 -12.02 11.92 20.79
N ASN A 194 -13.03 12.35 21.54
CA ASN A 194 -13.32 13.76 21.84
C ASN A 194 -13.73 13.89 23.33
N LYS A 195 -14.56 14.88 23.69
CA LYS A 195 -15.08 15.03 25.07
C LYS A 195 -16.21 14.06 25.42
N GLU A 196 -16.93 13.54 24.43
CA GLU A 196 -18.16 12.75 24.59
C GLU A 196 -17.97 11.28 24.19
N ILE A 197 -17.00 11.00 23.32
CA ILE A 197 -16.70 9.73 22.68
C ILE A 197 -15.27 9.35 23.02
N GLU A 198 -15.10 8.10 23.44
CA GLU A 198 -13.82 7.46 23.61
C GLU A 198 -13.97 5.98 23.22
N GLU A 199 -13.64 5.65 21.96
CA GLU A 199 -13.91 4.35 21.38
C GLU A 199 -12.67 3.72 20.75
N CYS A 200 -12.58 2.40 20.88
CA CYS A 200 -11.50 1.56 20.38
C CYS A 200 -12.10 0.53 19.41
N TYR A 201 -11.75 0.62 18.13
CA TYR A 201 -12.17 -0.33 17.12
C TYR A 201 -11.04 -1.31 16.80
N LYS A 202 -11.42 -2.57 16.62
CA LYS A 202 -10.52 -3.67 16.25
C LYS A 202 -11.03 -4.37 15.01
N ILE A 203 -10.11 -4.90 14.22
CA ILE A 203 -10.46 -5.77 13.09
C ILE A 203 -10.94 -7.11 13.67
N GLU A 204 -12.19 -7.48 13.40
CA GLU A 204 -12.69 -8.81 13.70
C GLU A 204 -11.96 -9.83 12.81
N LYS A 205 -11.43 -10.89 13.43
CA LYS A 205 -10.67 -11.95 12.75
C LYS A 205 -11.56 -13.00 12.13
#